data_AF-V6S0I7-F1
#
_entry.id   AF-V6S0I7-F1
#
_cell.length_a   1.000
_cell.length_b   1.000
_cell.length_c   1.000
_cell.angle_alpha   90.00
_cell.angle_beta   90.00
_cell.angle_gamma   90.00
#
_symmetry.space_group_name_H-M   'P 1'
#
loop_
_entity.id
_entity.type
_entity.pdbx_description
1 polymer ?
#
loop_
_entity_poly.entity_id
_entity_poly.type
_entity_poly.pdbx_seq_one_letter_code
_entity_poly.pdbx_strand_id
1 'polypeptide(L)'
;MKNYAIKLVWFTTAFVFIFTGLSQTNVPLPLISTLFILGSFLVPYMVYTVLRDKYKTKKKFKDWYNDYPVKTLEKDETALS
;
A
#
# COMPACT_ATOMS: atom_id res chain seq x y z
N MET A 1 0.11 -9.85 -15.62
CA MET A 1 0.37 -11.17 -15.00
C MET A 1 -0.29 -11.20 -13.63
N LYS A 2 -0.93 -12.32 -13.24
CA LYS A 2 -1.86 -12.42 -12.10
C LYS A 2 -1.34 -11.91 -10.73
N ASN A 3 -0.03 -11.66 -10.60
CA ASN A 3 0.63 -11.19 -9.37
C ASN A 3 1.64 -10.04 -9.60
N TYR A 4 1.61 -9.32 -10.72
CA TYR A 4 2.64 -8.31 -11.02
C TYR A 4 2.63 -7.15 -10.01
N ALA A 5 1.45 -6.59 -9.72
CA ALA A 5 1.31 -5.50 -8.76
C ALA A 5 1.81 -5.91 -7.37
N ILE A 6 1.46 -7.12 -6.92
CA ILE A 6 1.89 -7.65 -5.61
C ILE A 6 3.41 -7.83 -5.55
N LYS A 7 4.04 -8.38 -6.60
CA LYS A 7 5.51 -8.51 -6.65
C LYS A 7 6.19 -7.14 -6.61
N LEU A 8 5.61 -6.16 -7.29
CA LEU A 8 6.12 -4.80 -7.35
C LEU A 8 6.00 -4.09 -5.99
N VAL A 9 4.92 -4.33 -5.24
CA VAL A 9 4.78 -3.87 -3.85
C VAL A 9 5.91 -4.46 -2.98
N TRP A 10 6.11 -5.78 -2.99
CA TRP A 10 7.18 -6.42 -2.23
C TRP A 10 8.57 -5.86 -2.56
N PHE A 11 8.85 -5.68 -3.86
CA PHE A 11 10.09 -5.06 -4.31
C PHE A 11 10.25 -3.62 -3.80
N THR A 12 9.21 -2.81 -3.93
CA THR A 12 9.23 -1.40 -3.49
C THR A 12 9.42 -1.30 -1.98
N THR A 13 8.76 -2.16 -1.20
CA THR A 13 8.94 -2.22 0.26
C THR A 13 10.37 -2.60 0.64
N ALA A 14 10.93 -3.65 0.02
CA ALA A 14 12.31 -4.06 0.28
C ALA A 14 13.30 -2.94 -0.08
N PHE A 15 13.09 -2.27 -1.22
CA PHE A 15 13.88 -1.11 -1.64
C PHE A 15 13.87 0.01 -0.59
N VAL A 16 12.68 0.43 -0.13
CA VAL A 16 12.56 1.51 0.88
C VAL A 16 13.20 1.10 2.20
N PHE A 17 13.06 -0.16 2.61
CA PHE A 17 13.67 -0.68 3.83
C PHE A 17 15.20 -0.64 3.77
N ILE A 18 15.78 -1.14 2.67
CA ILE A 18 17.23 -1.10 2.44
C ILE A 18 17.72 0.35 2.34
N PHE A 19 17.00 1.21 1.60
CA PHE A 19 17.34 2.63 1.47
C PHE A 19 17.38 3.34 2.84
N THR A 20 16.38 3.07 3.68
CA THR A 20 16.33 3.62 5.05
C THR A 20 17.51 3.14 5.88
N GLY A 21 17.87 1.84 5.79
CA GLY A 21 19.04 1.28 6.46
C GLY A 21 20.36 1.90 5.97
N LEU A 22 20.54 2.05 4.65
CA LEU A 22 21.71 2.70 4.06
C LEU A 22 21.83 4.16 4.47
N SER A 23 20.71 4.85 4.68
CA SER A 23 20.68 6.24 5.16
C SER A 23 21.24 6.41 6.58
N GLN A 24 21.35 5.33 7.36
CA GLN A 24 21.97 5.34 8.69
C GLN A 24 23.48 5.08 8.65
N THR A 25 24.05 4.83 7.48
CA THR A 25 25.46 4.48 7.30
C THR A 25 26.22 5.58 6.57
N ASN A 26 27.56 5.50 6.54
CA ASN A 26 28.43 6.51 5.94
C ASN A 26 28.58 6.31 4.41
N VAL A 27 27.46 6.12 3.73
CA VAL A 27 27.41 5.90 2.27
C VAL A 27 27.56 7.26 1.55
N PRO A 28 28.27 7.31 0.40
CA PRO A 28 28.44 8.55 -0.34
C PRO A 28 27.11 9.23 -0.73
N LEU A 29 27.05 10.54 -0.49
CA LEU A 29 25.90 11.40 -0.82
C LEU A 29 25.37 11.25 -2.26
N PRO A 30 26.21 11.15 -3.30
CA PRO A 30 25.71 10.96 -4.68
C PRO A 30 24.91 9.66 -4.85
N LEU A 31 25.31 8.59 -4.16
CA LEU A 31 24.65 7.29 -4.23
C LEU A 31 23.28 7.35 -3.54
N ILE A 32 23.21 7.88 -2.32
CA ILE A 32 21.96 8.06 -1.59
C ILE A 32 21.00 9.00 -2.34
N SER A 33 21.52 10.09 -2.91
CA SER A 33 20.71 11.05 -3.68
C SER A 33 20.12 10.41 -4.94
N THR A 34 20.89 9.57 -5.63
CA THR A 34 20.42 8.84 -6.81
C THR A 34 19.31 7.84 -6.43
N LEU A 35 19.49 7.08 -5.34
CA LEU A 35 18.47 6.18 -4.83
C LEU A 35 17.20 6.92 -4.40
N PHE A 36 17.34 8.10 -3.80
CA PHE A 36 16.21 8.93 -3.41
C PHE A 36 15.38 9.39 -4.62
N ILE A 37 16.03 9.87 -5.67
CA ILE A 37 15.37 10.26 -6.92
C ILE A 37 14.66 9.04 -7.53
N LEU A 38 15.34 7.89 -7.60
CA LEU A 38 14.75 6.65 -8.11
C LEU A 38 13.53 6.22 -7.29
N GLY A 39 13.62 6.26 -5.95
CA GLY A 39 12.52 5.96 -5.04
C GLY A 39 11.31 6.88 -5.22
N SER A 40 11.57 8.16 -5.49
CA SER A 40 10.55 9.18 -5.72
C SER A 40 9.69 8.89 -6.96
N PHE A 41 10.24 8.18 -7.96
CA PHE A 41 9.47 7.69 -9.11
C PHE A 41 8.89 6.28 -8.87
N LEU A 42 9.63 5.41 -8.18
CA LEU A 42 9.23 4.03 -7.93
C LEU A 42 7.94 3.92 -7.11
N VAL A 43 7.78 4.74 -6.06
CA VAL A 43 6.60 4.69 -5.19
C VAL A 43 5.32 5.10 -5.92
N PRO A 44 5.24 6.27 -6.62
CA PRO A 44 4.07 6.61 -7.43
C PRO A 44 3.77 5.59 -8.53
N TYR A 45 4.81 5.06 -9.19
CA TYR A 45 4.64 4.01 -10.20
C TYR A 45 4.01 2.74 -9.60
N MET A 46 4.45 2.34 -8.40
CA MET A 46 3.88 1.22 -7.66
C MET A 46 2.40 1.46 -7.35
N VAL A 47 2.07 2.62 -6.78
CA VAL A 47 0.70 2.98 -6.43
C VAL A 47 -0.20 2.98 -7.67
N TYR A 48 0.24 3.63 -8.75
CA TYR A 48 -0.49 3.65 -10.02
C TYR A 48 -0.75 2.24 -10.56
N THR A 49 0.27 1.38 -10.52
CA THR A 49 0.17 -0.01 -11.00
C THR A 49 -0.81 -0.81 -10.14
N VAL A 50 -0.78 -0.66 -8.82
CA VAL A 50 -1.73 -1.33 -7.90
C VAL A 50 -3.16 -0.87 -8.15
N LEU A 51 -3.38 0.44 -8.31
CA LEU A 51 -4.72 0.99 -8.57
C LEU A 51 -5.30 0.55 -9.91
N ARG A 52 -4.46 0.32 -10.92
CA ARG A 52 -4.89 -0.17 -12.24
C ARG A 52 -4.91 -1.69 -12.36
N ASP A 53 -4.40 -2.41 -11.38
CA ASP A 53 -4.40 -3.87 -11.43
C ASP A 53 -5.83 -4.42 -11.29
N LYS A 54 -6.17 -5.41 -12.11
CA LYS A 54 -7.49 -6.07 -12.07
C LYS A 54 -7.52 -7.12 -10.96
N TYR A 55 -7.24 -6.70 -9.74
CA TYR A 55 -7.22 -7.56 -8.58
C TYR A 55 -8.64 -7.91 -8.13
N LYS A 56 -8.94 -9.21 -8.07
CA LYS A 56 -10.22 -9.72 -7.55
C LYS A 56 -10.01 -10.24 -6.14
N THR A 57 -10.44 -9.48 -5.13
CA THR A 57 -10.51 -9.93 -3.73
C THR A 57 -11.91 -10.41 -3.38
N LYS A 58 -11.99 -11.43 -2.51
CA LYS A 58 -13.25 -11.87 -1.91
C LYS A 58 -13.74 -10.91 -0.81
N LYS A 59 -12.83 -10.14 -0.22
CA LYS A 59 -13.11 -9.12 0.81
C LYS A 59 -13.48 -7.81 0.11
N LYS A 60 -14.72 -7.37 0.24
CA LYS A 60 -15.14 -6.05 -0.29
C LYS A 60 -14.84 -4.98 0.76
N PHE A 61 -14.78 -3.71 0.36
CA PHE A 61 -14.58 -2.59 1.31
C PHE A 61 -15.56 -2.60 2.50
N LYS A 62 -16.80 -3.04 2.27
CA LYS A 62 -17.82 -3.26 3.32
C LYS A 62 -17.41 -4.27 4.41
N ASP A 63 -16.52 -5.20 4.10
CA ASP A 63 -16.05 -6.27 4.99
C ASP A 63 -14.67 -5.92 5.61
N TRP A 64 -14.14 -4.73 5.31
CA TRP A 64 -12.79 -4.28 5.69
C TRP A 64 -12.78 -3.21 6.78
N TYR A 65 -13.88 -2.46 6.95
CA TYR A 65 -14.09 -1.67 8.16
C TYR A 65 -14.56 -2.60 9.29
N ASN A 66 -13.69 -3.52 9.72
CA ASN A 66 -13.92 -4.31 10.94
C ASN A 66 -13.97 -3.42 12.20
N ASP A 67 -13.62 -2.15 12.03
CA ASP A 67 -13.59 -1.12 13.05
C ASP A 67 -14.95 -0.39 13.14
N TYR A 68 -15.84 -0.59 12.15
CA TYR A 68 -17.21 -0.10 12.21
C TYR A 68 -18.08 -1.17 12.88
N PRO A 69 -18.74 -0.87 14.02
CA PRO A 69 -19.59 -1.84 14.69
C PRO A 69 -20.75 -2.22 13.75
N VAL A 70 -20.81 -3.50 13.38
CA VAL A 70 -21.86 -4.09 12.52
C VAL A 70 -23.27 -4.04 13.15
N LYS A 71 -23.39 -3.54 14.39
CA LYS A 71 -24.58 -3.72 15.23
C LYS A 71 -25.62 -2.58 15.22
N THR A 72 -25.49 -1.57 14.37
CA THR A 72 -26.41 -0.41 14.47
C THR A 72 -27.45 -0.30 13.35
N LEU A 73 -27.36 -1.05 12.25
CA LEU A 73 -28.34 -0.89 11.16
C LEU A 73 -29.64 -1.69 11.34
N GLU A 74 -29.69 -2.71 12.20
CA GLU A 74 -30.95 -3.44 12.48
C GLU A 74 -31.77 -2.84 13.64
N LYS A 75 -31.18 -1.95 14.45
CA LYS A 75 -31.81 -1.45 15.68
C LYS A 75 -32.46 -0.07 15.54
N ASP A 76 -32.03 0.71 14.55
CA ASP A 76 -32.55 2.07 14.35
C ASP A 76 -33.82 2.08 13.46
N GLU A 77 -34.04 1.08 12.60
CA GLU A 77 -35.28 0.96 11.81
C GLU A 77 -36.49 0.48 12.64
N THR A 78 -36.24 -0.30 13.70
CA THR A 78 -37.30 -0.80 14.61
C THR A 78 -37.59 0.14 15.78
N ALA A 79 -36.76 1.15 16.01
CA ALA A 79 -36.98 2.18 17.04
C ALA A 79 -37.75 3.42 16.52
N LEU A 80 -37.98 3.49 15.20
CA LEU A 80 -38.70 4.56 14.50
C LEU A 80 -40.03 4.09 13.86
N SER A 81 -40.44 2.83 14.11
CA SER A 81 -41.71 2.25 13.68
C SER A 81 -42.71 2.12 14.82
#